data_AF-A0A2J8K4P2-F1
#
_entry.id   AF-A0A2J8K4P2-F1
#
_cell.length_a   1.000
_cell.length_b   1.000
_cell.length_c   1.000
_cell.angle_alpha   90.00
_cell.angle_beta   90.00
_cell.angle_gamma   90.00
#
_symmetry.space_group_name_H-M   'P 1'
#
loop_
_entity.id
_entity.type
_entity.pdbx_description
1 polymer ?
#
loop_
_entity_poly.entity_id
_entity_poly.type
_entity_poly.pdbx_seq_one_letter_code
_entity_poly.pdbx_strand_id
1 'polypeptide(L)'
;MFKRMAEFGPDSGGRVKGVTIVKPIVYGNVARYFGKKREEDGHTHQWTVYVKPYRNEAKWLIPVISALWEAQAGGSLEPRSLRPDWQHSKTPSLQKKKDMSAYVKKIQFKLHESYGNPLRVVTKPPYEITETGWGEFEIIIKIFFIDPNERPVTLYHLLKLFQSDTNAMLGKKTVVSEFYDEMIFQDPTAMMQQLLTTSRQLTLGAYKHET
;
A
#
# COMPACT_ATOMS: atom_id res chain seq x y z
N MET A 1 -5.53 20.21 6.02
CA MET A 1 -4.69 21.41 5.92
C MET A 1 -3.33 20.96 5.38
N PHE A 2 -3.04 21.23 4.11
CA PHE A 2 -1.75 20.87 3.50
C PHE A 2 -0.73 21.94 3.88
N LYS A 3 0.33 21.56 4.58
CA LYS A 3 1.42 22.45 4.97
C LYS A 3 2.20 22.83 3.69
N ARG A 4 2.34 24.14 3.41
CA ARG A 4 3.00 24.65 2.18
C ARG A 4 4.47 24.20 2.17
N MET A 5 4.99 23.89 0.98
CA MET A 5 6.39 23.48 0.72
C MET A 5 7.46 24.52 1.13
N ALA A 6 7.06 25.69 1.64
CA ALA A 6 7.95 26.83 1.92
C ALA A 6 8.52 26.88 3.36
N GLU A 7 8.20 25.92 4.24
CA GLU A 7 8.67 25.94 5.64
C GLU A 7 9.94 25.11 5.90
N PHE A 8 10.45 24.40 4.91
CA PHE A 8 11.75 23.73 5.05
C PHE A 8 12.85 24.75 4.74
N GLY A 9 13.36 25.40 5.79
CA GLY A 9 14.49 26.34 5.70
C GLY A 9 15.77 25.66 5.17
N PRO A 10 16.85 26.42 4.95
CA PRO A 10 18.11 25.94 4.37
C PRO A 10 18.75 24.75 5.12
N ASP A 11 18.32 24.46 6.35
CA ASP A 11 18.76 23.32 7.16
C ASP A 11 18.06 21.97 6.82
N SER A 12 17.12 21.94 5.87
CA SER A 12 16.43 20.70 5.49
C SER A 12 17.31 19.65 4.80
N GLY A 13 18.52 20.02 4.38
CA GLY A 13 19.53 19.12 3.82
C GLY A 13 20.31 18.31 4.86
N GLY A 14 20.17 18.63 6.15
CA GLY A 14 20.84 17.90 7.23
C GLY A 14 20.35 16.46 7.33
N ARG A 15 21.25 15.49 7.13
CA ARG A 15 20.98 14.06 7.39
C ARG A 15 21.10 13.76 8.88
N VAL A 16 20.11 13.05 9.41
CA VAL A 16 20.04 12.69 10.83
C VAL A 16 20.81 11.40 11.05
N LYS A 17 22.06 11.54 11.51
CA LYS A 17 23.00 10.41 11.67
C LYS A 17 22.53 9.41 12.73
N GLY A 18 22.80 8.15 12.49
CA GLY A 18 22.51 7.05 13.42
C GLY A 18 21.03 6.66 13.46
N VAL A 19 20.22 7.19 12.54
CA VAL A 19 18.79 6.87 12.45
C VAL A 19 18.54 6.01 11.22
N THR A 20 17.94 4.85 11.44
CA THR A 20 17.44 3.98 10.38
C THR A 20 15.94 3.84 10.54
N ILE A 21 15.18 4.17 9.50
CA ILE A 21 13.74 3.93 9.44
C ILE A 21 13.45 2.91 8.35
N VAL A 22 12.62 1.91 8.67
CA VAL A 22 12.20 0.87 7.73
C VAL A 22 10.72 1.03 7.41
N LYS A 23 10.36 0.96 6.14
CA LYS A 23 8.97 0.93 5.66
C LYS A 23 8.72 -0.33 4.83
N PRO A 24 8.03 -1.33 5.39
CA PRO A 24 7.79 -2.58 4.68
C PRO A 24 6.72 -2.38 3.61
N ILE A 25 6.90 -3.02 2.45
CA ILE A 25 6.06 -2.92 1.26
C ILE A 25 5.79 -4.30 0.67
N VAL A 26 4.72 -4.38 -0.12
CA VAL A 26 4.44 -5.47 -1.05
C VAL A 26 4.36 -4.89 -2.43
N TYR A 27 5.06 -5.48 -3.38
CA TYR A 27 4.91 -5.17 -4.79
C TYR A 27 4.70 -6.45 -5.59
N GLY A 28 4.10 -6.31 -6.76
CA GLY A 28 3.87 -7.46 -7.63
C GLY A 28 2.73 -7.23 -8.60
N ASN A 29 2.17 -8.31 -9.11
CA ASN A 29 1.04 -8.26 -10.01
C ASN A 29 -0.02 -9.33 -9.71
N VAL A 30 -1.24 -9.02 -10.13
CA VAL A 30 -2.31 -10.01 -10.37
C VAL A 30 -2.58 -10.09 -11.86
N ALA A 31 -2.97 -11.26 -12.36
CA ALA A 31 -3.37 -11.45 -13.75
C ALA A 31 -4.57 -12.39 -13.85
N ARG A 32 -5.44 -12.13 -14.82
CA ARG A 32 -6.63 -12.92 -15.11
C ARG A 32 -6.66 -13.25 -16.59
N TYR A 33 -6.73 -14.54 -16.89
CA TYR A 33 -6.92 -15.03 -18.26
C TYR A 33 -8.34 -14.73 -18.73
N PHE A 34 -8.49 -14.27 -19.98
CA PHE A 34 -9.80 -13.99 -20.58
C PHE A 34 -10.59 -15.25 -20.94
N GLY A 35 -9.96 -16.42 -20.96
CA GLY A 35 -10.57 -17.66 -21.46
C GLY A 35 -10.38 -17.85 -22.96
N LYS A 36 -10.11 -16.77 -23.71
CA LYS A 36 -9.78 -16.80 -25.13
C LYS A 36 -8.83 -15.65 -25.50
N LYS A 37 -8.09 -15.83 -26.59
CA LYS A 37 -7.34 -14.75 -27.22
C LYS A 37 -8.31 -13.74 -27.82
N ARG A 38 -8.10 -12.44 -27.59
CA ARG A 38 -8.87 -11.39 -28.26
C ARG A 38 -8.49 -11.29 -29.73
N GLU A 39 -9.46 -11.00 -30.58
CA GLU A 39 -9.25 -10.92 -32.03
C GLU A 39 -8.57 -9.61 -32.45
N GLU A 40 -8.88 -8.50 -31.76
CA GLU A 40 -8.38 -7.15 -32.07
C GLU A 40 -6.85 -7.01 -31.93
N ASP A 41 -6.31 -7.42 -30.79
CA ASP A 41 -4.91 -7.18 -30.40
C ASP A 41 -4.16 -8.45 -30.02
N GLY A 42 -4.83 -9.60 -30.04
CA GLY A 42 -4.24 -10.87 -29.64
C GLY A 42 -3.95 -11.00 -28.15
N HIS A 43 -4.41 -10.08 -27.30
CA HIS A 43 -4.17 -10.15 -25.86
C HIS A 43 -4.96 -11.30 -25.23
N THR A 44 -4.39 -11.88 -24.18
CA THR A 44 -4.94 -13.07 -23.51
C THR A 44 -5.26 -12.84 -22.05
N HIS A 45 -4.61 -11.86 -21.42
CA HIS A 45 -4.76 -11.54 -20.01
C HIS A 45 -5.07 -10.07 -19.79
N GLN A 46 -5.83 -9.80 -18.74
CA GLN A 46 -5.79 -8.53 -18.03
C GLN A 46 -4.88 -8.70 -16.82
N TRP A 47 -4.06 -7.71 -16.52
CA TRP A 47 -3.15 -7.75 -15.40
C TRP A 47 -3.07 -6.38 -14.71
N THR A 48 -2.75 -6.41 -13.41
CA THR A 48 -2.57 -5.21 -12.60
C THR A 48 -1.27 -5.35 -11.82
N VAL A 49 -0.32 -4.45 -12.05
CA VAL A 49 0.92 -4.32 -11.26
C VAL A 49 0.73 -3.25 -10.19
N TYR A 50 1.29 -3.43 -8.99
CA TYR A 50 1.07 -2.52 -7.88
C TYR A 50 2.23 -2.48 -6.88
N VAL A 51 2.22 -1.42 -6.07
CA VAL A 51 2.98 -1.28 -4.82
C VAL A 51 2.04 -0.86 -3.70
N LYS A 52 2.15 -1.51 -2.54
CA LYS A 52 1.33 -1.20 -1.35
C LYS A 52 2.16 -1.33 -0.08
N PRO A 53 1.83 -0.60 1.00
CA PRO A 53 2.50 -0.80 2.29
C PRO A 53 2.16 -2.19 2.83
N TYR A 54 3.17 -2.90 3.35
CA TYR A 54 2.97 -4.15 4.08
C TYR A 54 2.33 -3.80 5.43
N ARG A 55 1.17 -4.36 5.71
CA ARG A 55 0.43 -4.08 6.94
C ARG A 55 1.05 -4.90 8.08
N ASN A 56 1.76 -4.27 9.01
CA ASN A 56 2.04 -4.88 10.32
C ASN A 56 0.91 -4.53 11.30
N GLU A 57 0.08 -5.55 11.59
CA GLU A 57 -0.82 -5.77 12.75
C GLU A 57 -1.98 -4.76 12.98
N ALA A 58 -3.23 -5.10 13.32
CA ALA A 58 -3.87 -6.34 13.78
C ALA A 58 -5.27 -6.45 13.13
N LYS A 59 -5.52 -7.52 12.37
CA LYS A 59 -6.87 -7.86 11.87
C LYS A 59 -7.49 -9.08 12.57
N TRP A 60 -6.78 -9.74 13.47
CA TRP A 60 -7.25 -10.99 14.07
C TRP A 60 -8.07 -10.85 15.37
N LEU A 61 -8.09 -9.69 16.04
CA LEU A 61 -8.83 -9.50 17.29
C LEU A 61 -10.19 -8.77 17.16
N ILE A 62 -10.55 -8.29 15.97
CA ILE A 62 -11.79 -7.52 15.78
C ILE A 62 -13.08 -8.37 15.84
N PRO A 63 -13.14 -9.65 15.41
CA PRO A 63 -14.41 -10.37 15.49
C PRO A 63 -14.77 -10.82 16.92
N VAL A 64 -13.80 -10.95 17.84
CA VAL A 64 -14.07 -11.46 19.21
C VAL A 64 -14.73 -10.41 20.09
N ILE A 65 -14.37 -9.13 19.95
CA ILE A 65 -14.91 -8.05 20.79
C ILE A 65 -16.29 -7.59 20.30
N SER A 66 -16.55 -7.60 18.98
CA SER A 66 -17.90 -7.31 18.45
C SER A 66 -18.93 -8.35 18.90
N ALA A 67 -18.56 -9.64 18.91
CA ALA A 67 -19.43 -10.70 19.40
C ALA A 67 -19.68 -10.60 20.92
N LEU A 68 -18.66 -10.19 21.70
CA LEU A 68 -18.81 -9.97 23.14
C LEU A 68 -19.75 -8.79 23.45
N TRP A 69 -19.74 -7.75 22.63
CA TRP A 69 -20.63 -6.59 22.78
C TRP A 69 -22.08 -6.89 22.40
N GLU A 70 -22.30 -7.73 21.39
CA GLU A 70 -23.65 -8.18 21.01
C GLU A 70 -24.27 -9.12 22.06
N ALA A 71 -23.45 -9.92 22.74
CA ALA A 71 -23.92 -10.81 23.81
C ALA A 71 -24.38 -10.06 25.08
N GLN A 72 -23.85 -8.86 25.35
CA GLN A 72 -24.28 -8.02 26.49
C GLN A 72 -25.44 -7.07 26.17
N ALA A 73 -25.79 -6.90 24.89
CA ALA A 73 -26.96 -6.11 24.48
C ALA A 73 -28.28 -6.89 24.53
N GLY A 74 -28.24 -8.19 24.88
CA GLY A 74 -29.38 -9.10 24.91
C GLY A 74 -30.22 -9.07 26.20
N GLY A 75 -30.33 -7.93 26.89
CA GLY A 75 -31.16 -7.88 28.10
C GLY A 75 -31.37 -6.48 28.66
N SER A 76 -32.36 -5.75 28.15
CA SER A 76 -33.31 -4.98 28.97
C SER A 76 -34.32 -4.25 28.06
N LEU A 77 -35.60 -4.40 28.36
CA LEU A 77 -36.70 -3.64 27.74
C LEU A 77 -36.73 -2.25 28.39
N GLU A 78 -36.50 -1.18 27.63
CA GLU A 78 -36.69 0.20 28.10
C GLU A 78 -37.58 1.01 27.15
N PRO A 79 -38.40 1.96 27.67
CA PRO A 79 -39.49 2.59 26.94
C PRO A 79 -39.07 3.64 25.91
N ARG A 80 -39.91 3.76 24.87
CA ARG A 80 -39.69 4.46 23.59
C ARG A 80 -39.87 5.99 23.64
N SER A 81 -39.26 6.72 24.56
CA SER A 81 -39.49 8.19 24.59
C SER A 81 -38.38 9.07 25.17
N LEU A 82 -37.10 8.75 24.95
CA LEU A 82 -36.00 9.72 25.06
C LEU A 82 -34.92 9.39 24.03
N ARG A 83 -34.98 10.03 22.86
CA ARG A 83 -33.84 10.08 21.93
C ARG A 83 -33.19 11.47 22.04
N PRO A 84 -31.95 11.58 22.54
CA PRO A 84 -31.12 12.74 22.26
C PRO A 84 -30.63 12.69 20.81
N ASP A 85 -30.61 13.86 20.20
CA ASP A 85 -30.48 14.16 18.78
C ASP A 85 -29.05 13.96 18.21
N TRP A 86 -28.51 12.74 18.28
CA TRP A 86 -27.19 12.38 17.74
C TRP A 86 -27.25 11.62 16.41
N GLN A 87 -28.17 11.98 15.52
CA GLN A 87 -28.24 11.41 14.15
C GLN A 87 -27.46 12.20 13.08
N HIS A 88 -26.68 13.20 13.47
CA HIS A 88 -25.63 13.79 12.62
C HIS A 88 -24.24 13.74 13.28
N SER A 89 -23.78 12.55 13.63
CA SER A 89 -22.34 12.29 13.61
C SER A 89 -22.13 11.00 12.83
N LYS A 90 -21.67 11.15 11.59
CA LYS A 90 -21.16 10.04 10.79
C LYS A 90 -20.31 9.15 11.69
N THR A 91 -20.66 7.87 11.75
CA THR A 91 -19.77 6.81 12.20
C THR A 91 -18.34 7.13 11.78
N PRO A 92 -17.32 7.07 12.67
CA PRO A 92 -15.92 7.13 12.28
C PRO A 92 -15.53 5.81 11.59
N SER A 93 -16.24 5.43 10.55
CA SER A 93 -15.96 4.28 9.69
C SER A 93 -14.99 4.71 8.61
N LEU A 94 -13.72 4.86 8.96
CA LEU A 94 -12.62 4.64 8.02
C LEU A 94 -11.34 4.51 8.85
N GLN A 95 -10.98 3.26 9.15
CA GLN A 95 -9.62 2.91 9.57
C GLN A 95 -8.64 3.68 8.67
N LYS A 96 -7.89 4.64 9.24
CA LYS A 96 -6.89 5.41 8.50
C LYS A 96 -5.81 4.44 8.01
N LYS A 97 -6.01 3.90 6.81
CA LYS A 97 -5.04 3.13 6.03
C LYS A 97 -3.74 3.93 6.04
N LYS A 98 -2.63 3.31 6.48
CA LYS A 98 -1.30 3.93 6.41
C LYS A 98 -1.08 4.35 4.96
N ASP A 99 -1.14 5.65 4.71
CA ASP A 99 -1.06 6.20 3.36
C ASP A 99 0.40 6.51 3.05
N MET A 100 0.97 5.84 2.04
CA MET A 100 2.35 6.11 1.63
C MET A 100 2.48 7.50 0.99
N SER A 101 1.36 8.14 0.59
CA SER A 101 1.36 9.50 0.02
C SER A 101 1.95 10.55 0.97
N ALA A 102 2.08 10.23 2.26
CA ALA A 102 2.75 11.09 3.24
C ALA A 102 4.25 11.25 3.01
N TYR A 103 4.91 10.31 2.33
CA TYR A 103 6.35 10.34 2.06
C TYR A 103 6.71 9.97 0.61
N VAL A 104 5.79 9.37 -0.16
CA VAL A 104 5.93 9.05 -1.58
C VAL A 104 5.32 10.17 -2.42
N LYS A 105 6.13 10.72 -3.33
CA LYS A 105 5.72 11.74 -4.30
C LYS A 105 5.04 11.13 -5.52
N LYS A 106 5.62 10.05 -6.05
CA LYS A 106 5.12 9.33 -7.23
C LYS A 106 5.79 7.96 -7.35
N ILE A 107 5.11 7.03 -8.00
CA ILE A 107 5.68 5.75 -8.43
C ILE A 107 5.63 5.71 -9.96
N GLN A 108 6.75 5.37 -10.58
CA GLN A 108 6.85 5.13 -12.01
C GLN A 108 6.87 3.63 -12.27
N PHE A 109 6.07 3.18 -13.23
CA PHE A 109 6.09 1.83 -13.75
C PHE A 109 6.56 1.92 -15.20
N LYS A 110 7.79 1.45 -15.48
CA LYS A 110 8.29 1.32 -16.85
C LYS A 110 7.90 -0.07 -17.36
N LEU A 111 6.98 -0.08 -18.31
CA LEU A 111 6.50 -1.26 -19.01
C LEU A 111 7.40 -1.59 -20.21
N HIS A 112 7.11 -2.71 -20.87
CA HIS A 112 7.74 -3.07 -22.15
C HIS A 112 7.44 -2.03 -23.24
N GLU A 113 8.39 -1.82 -24.17
CA GLU A 113 8.33 -0.77 -25.19
C GLU A 113 7.17 -0.92 -26.19
N SER A 114 6.57 -2.11 -26.25
CA SER A 114 5.36 -2.36 -27.06
C SER A 114 4.12 -1.63 -26.54
N TYR A 115 4.10 -1.19 -25.28
CA TYR A 115 2.99 -0.42 -24.74
C TYR A 115 3.13 1.06 -25.09
N GLY A 116 2.03 1.66 -25.57
CA GLY A 116 1.95 3.11 -25.72
C GLY A 116 2.19 3.81 -24.38
N ASN A 117 3.06 4.83 -24.39
CA ASN A 117 3.54 5.51 -23.19
C ASN A 117 4.02 4.51 -22.12
N PRO A 118 5.13 3.79 -22.36
CA PRO A 118 5.54 2.68 -21.48
C PRO A 118 5.95 3.16 -20.09
N LEU A 119 6.23 4.45 -19.89
CA LEU A 119 6.53 5.04 -18.59
C LEU A 119 5.26 5.60 -17.93
N ARG A 120 4.57 4.77 -17.14
CA ARG A 120 3.37 5.18 -16.42
C ARG A 120 3.73 5.81 -15.08
N VAL A 121 3.06 6.89 -14.70
CA VAL A 121 3.34 7.62 -13.44
C VAL A 121 2.08 7.72 -12.60
N VAL A 122 2.14 7.22 -11.37
CA VAL A 122 1.05 7.29 -10.40
C VAL A 122 1.47 8.15 -9.21
N THR A 123 0.72 9.21 -8.93
CA THR A 123 1.05 10.19 -7.88
C THR A 123 0.25 10.01 -6.60
N LYS A 124 -0.87 9.28 -6.64
CA LYS A 124 -1.77 9.06 -5.51
C LYS A 124 -2.16 7.58 -5.41
N PRO A 125 -2.42 7.07 -4.21
CA PRO A 125 -2.90 5.70 -4.04
C PRO A 125 -4.28 5.50 -4.70
N PRO A 126 -4.63 4.27 -5.12
CA PRO A 126 -3.78 3.08 -5.14
C PRO A 126 -2.65 3.20 -6.19
N TYR A 127 -1.44 2.79 -5.81
CA TYR A 127 -0.28 2.82 -6.72
C TYR A 127 -0.28 1.57 -7.58
N GLU A 128 -1.14 1.55 -8.59
CA GLU A 128 -1.33 0.40 -9.47
C GLU A 128 -1.56 0.84 -10.92
N ILE A 129 -1.20 -0.05 -11.85
CA ILE A 129 -1.48 0.10 -13.28
C ILE A 129 -2.15 -1.18 -13.75
N THR A 130 -3.30 -1.03 -14.41
CA THR A 130 -4.02 -2.13 -15.03
C THR A 130 -3.90 -2.03 -16.54
N GLU A 131 -3.56 -3.14 -17.18
CA GLU A 131 -3.32 -3.27 -18.60
C GLU A 131 -3.73 -4.65 -19.12
N THR A 132 -3.59 -4.84 -20.41
CA THR A 132 -3.84 -6.14 -21.07
C THR A 132 -2.63 -6.57 -21.87
N GLY A 133 -2.41 -7.87 -22.02
CA GLY A 133 -1.26 -8.38 -22.76
C GLY A 133 -1.27 -9.90 -22.89
N TRP A 134 -0.21 -10.42 -23.51
CA TRP A 134 -0.05 -11.86 -23.76
C TRP A 134 1.32 -12.42 -23.33
N GLY A 135 2.32 -11.55 -23.11
CA GLY A 135 3.67 -11.95 -22.73
C GLY A 135 4.05 -11.48 -21.32
N GLU A 136 4.93 -12.25 -20.69
CA GLU A 136 5.62 -11.88 -19.44
C GLU A 136 6.83 -11.01 -19.76
N PHE A 137 7.08 -9.98 -18.95
CA PHE A 137 8.22 -9.07 -19.11
C PHE A 137 8.58 -8.43 -17.78
N GLU A 138 9.80 -7.91 -17.65
CA GLU A 138 10.24 -7.19 -16.47
C GLU A 138 9.66 -5.76 -16.45
N ILE A 139 8.99 -5.43 -15.35
CA ILE A 139 8.50 -4.08 -15.04
C ILE A 139 9.49 -3.44 -14.07
N ILE A 140 10.00 -2.26 -14.42
CA ILE A 140 10.85 -1.47 -13.53
C ILE A 140 9.96 -0.50 -12.75
N ILE A 141 9.93 -0.66 -11.43
CA ILE A 141 9.11 0.14 -10.52
C ILE A 141 10.03 1.11 -9.79
N LYS A 142 9.84 2.42 -9.98
CA LYS A 142 10.68 3.46 -9.35
C LYS A 142 9.85 4.36 -8.43
N ILE A 143 10.14 4.30 -7.13
CA ILE A 143 9.45 5.03 -6.07
C ILE A 143 10.23 6.31 -5.78
N PHE A 144 9.60 7.46 -6.00
CA PHE A 144 10.17 8.77 -5.71
C PHE A 144 9.57 9.32 -4.42
N PHE A 145 10.40 9.92 -3.58
CA PHE A 145 9.97 10.52 -2.33
C PHE A 145 9.62 12.00 -2.47
N ILE A 146 8.88 12.52 -1.49
CA ILE A 146 8.51 13.94 -1.44
C ILE A 146 9.77 14.80 -1.32
N ASP A 147 10.70 14.37 -0.46
CA ASP A 147 12.03 14.99 -0.40
C ASP A 147 12.84 14.61 -1.64
N PRO A 148 13.20 15.58 -2.51
CA PRO A 148 14.00 15.31 -3.70
C PRO A 148 15.45 14.90 -3.39
N ASN A 149 15.95 15.17 -2.18
CA ASN A 149 17.30 14.78 -1.74
C ASN A 149 17.38 13.33 -1.28
N GLU A 150 16.23 12.66 -1.10
CA GLU A 150 16.17 11.23 -0.82
C GLU A 150 16.20 10.43 -2.13
N ARG A 151 17.10 9.44 -2.21
CA ARG A 151 17.30 8.68 -3.44
C ARG A 151 16.08 7.83 -3.77
N PRO A 152 15.59 7.80 -5.01
CA PRO A 152 14.49 6.91 -5.39
C PRO A 152 14.84 5.43 -5.22
N VAL A 153 13.87 4.64 -4.77
CA VAL A 153 13.99 3.17 -4.71
C VAL A 153 13.57 2.57 -6.05
N THR A 154 14.34 1.61 -6.57
CA THR A 154 14.04 0.90 -7.82
C THR A 154 13.86 -0.59 -7.52
N LEU A 155 12.73 -1.15 -7.99
CA LEU A 155 12.39 -2.57 -7.88
C LEU A 155 12.22 -3.14 -9.28
N TYR A 156 12.54 -4.42 -9.45
CA TYR A 156 12.42 -5.14 -10.70
C TYR A 156 11.44 -6.28 -10.50
N HIS A 157 10.33 -6.27 -11.25
CA HIS A 157 9.27 -7.26 -11.10
C HIS A 157 8.98 -7.94 -12.43
N LEU A 158 9.18 -9.26 -12.50
CA LEU A 158 8.76 -10.05 -13.65
C LEU A 158 7.23 -10.22 -13.63
N LEU A 159 6.52 -9.61 -14.58
CA LEU A 159 5.08 -9.75 -14.74
C LEU A 159 4.73 -11.22 -14.98
N LYS A 160 3.97 -11.83 -14.07
CA LYS A 160 3.49 -13.22 -14.22
C LYS A 160 2.06 -13.28 -14.73
N LEU A 161 1.87 -13.99 -15.84
CA LEU A 161 0.57 -14.20 -16.48
C LEU A 161 0.14 -15.66 -16.44
N PHE A 162 1.07 -16.59 -16.57
CA PHE A 162 0.77 -18.02 -16.69
C PHE A 162 0.79 -18.71 -15.32
N GLN A 163 -0.12 -19.66 -15.14
CA GLN A 163 -0.21 -20.46 -13.91
C GLN A 163 0.85 -21.56 -13.91
N SER A 164 1.26 -21.99 -12.71
CA SER A 164 1.91 -23.29 -12.55
C SER A 164 0.88 -24.41 -12.71
N ASP A 165 1.31 -25.58 -13.20
CA ASP A 165 0.45 -26.73 -13.46
C ASP A 165 -0.42 -27.12 -12.25
N THR A 166 0.15 -27.01 -11.04
CA THR A 166 -0.55 -27.22 -9.78
C THR A 166 -1.72 -26.25 -9.54
N ASN A 167 -1.57 -24.97 -9.86
CA ASN A 167 -2.62 -23.97 -9.66
C ASN A 167 -3.74 -24.10 -10.71
N ALA A 168 -3.40 -24.55 -11.92
CA ALA A 168 -4.36 -24.86 -12.97
C ALA A 168 -5.27 -26.04 -12.56
N MET A 169 -4.70 -27.08 -11.95
CA MET A 169 -5.47 -28.22 -11.41
C MET A 169 -6.43 -27.83 -10.28
N LEU A 170 -6.09 -26.80 -9.50
CA LEU A 170 -6.94 -26.22 -8.46
C LEU A 170 -8.05 -25.29 -9.00
N GLY A 171 -8.14 -25.12 -10.32
CA GLY A 171 -9.18 -24.30 -10.96
C GLY A 171 -9.06 -22.80 -10.68
N LYS A 172 -7.91 -22.34 -10.18
CA LYS A 172 -7.68 -20.90 -9.96
C LYS A 172 -7.68 -20.20 -11.31
N LYS A 173 -8.42 -19.10 -11.45
CA LYS A 173 -8.48 -18.32 -12.71
C LYS A 173 -7.59 -17.08 -12.69
N THR A 174 -6.91 -16.85 -11.57
CA THR A 174 -6.11 -15.67 -11.29
C THR A 174 -4.70 -16.07 -10.87
N VAL A 175 -3.70 -15.47 -11.51
CA VAL A 175 -2.29 -15.54 -11.10
C VAL A 175 -2.01 -14.37 -10.17
N VAL A 176 -1.30 -14.65 -9.08
CA VAL A 176 -0.80 -13.63 -8.15
C VAL A 176 0.69 -13.89 -7.97
N SER A 177 1.51 -12.88 -8.22
CA SER A 177 2.95 -12.90 -8.00
C SER A 177 3.31 -11.65 -7.20
N GLU A 178 3.56 -11.83 -5.91
CA GLU A 178 3.82 -10.76 -4.94
C GLU A 178 5.11 -11.01 -4.18
N PHE A 179 5.85 -9.95 -3.92
CA PHE A 179 7.10 -9.96 -3.18
C PHE A 179 7.02 -8.97 -2.02
N TYR A 180 7.55 -9.40 -0.87
CA TYR A 180 7.81 -8.54 0.28
C TYR A 180 9.14 -7.83 0.11
N ASP A 181 9.21 -6.56 0.50
CA ASP A 181 10.46 -5.81 0.55
C ASP A 181 10.39 -4.71 1.62
N GLU A 182 11.54 -4.14 1.95
CA GLU A 182 11.70 -3.13 2.98
C GLU A 182 12.41 -1.91 2.42
N MET A 183 11.72 -0.76 2.36
CA MET A 183 12.40 0.49 2.07
C MET A 183 13.18 0.93 3.31
N ILE A 184 14.51 0.90 3.21
CA ILE A 184 15.43 1.28 4.27
C ILE A 184 15.90 2.73 4.04
N PHE A 185 15.62 3.58 5.02
CA PHE A 185 16.06 4.97 5.05
C PHE A 185 17.16 5.11 6.11
N GLN A 186 18.41 5.00 5.68
CA GLN A 186 19.58 5.17 6.53
C GLN A 186 20.05 6.63 6.49
N ASP A 187 20.21 7.22 7.67
CA ASP A 187 20.52 8.63 7.87
C ASP A 187 19.63 9.54 6.98
N PRO A 188 18.30 9.47 7.13
CA PRO A 188 17.37 10.25 6.31
C PRO A 188 17.58 11.74 6.55
N THR A 189 17.18 12.57 5.59
CA THR A 189 17.11 14.02 5.82
C THR A 189 16.14 14.33 6.96
N ALA A 190 16.31 15.46 7.65
CA ALA A 190 15.39 15.89 8.71
C ALA A 190 13.93 15.97 8.20
N MET A 191 13.73 16.46 6.97
CA MET A 191 12.43 16.48 6.30
C MET A 191 11.88 15.06 6.10
N MET A 192 12.68 14.15 5.54
CA MET A 192 12.25 12.80 5.26
C MET A 192 11.96 12.02 6.55
N GLN A 193 12.78 12.20 7.59
CA GLN A 193 12.53 11.66 8.92
C GLN A 193 11.16 12.11 9.46
N GLN A 194 10.82 13.40 9.34
CA GLN A 194 9.52 13.93 9.75
C GLN A 194 8.37 13.30 8.96
N LEU A 195 8.49 13.19 7.63
CA LEU A 195 7.45 12.57 6.78
C LEU A 195 7.24 11.09 7.12
N LEU A 196 8.33 10.37 7.36
CA LEU A 196 8.33 8.96 7.72
C LEU A 196 7.75 8.69 9.11
N THR A 197 7.89 9.62 10.06
CA THR A 197 7.44 9.48 11.47
C THR A 197 6.07 10.07 11.74
N THR A 198 5.69 11.19 11.09
CA THR A 198 4.35 11.80 11.14
C THR A 198 3.27 10.82 10.72
N SER A 199 3.65 9.89 9.85
CA SER A 199 2.96 8.63 9.62
C SER A 199 3.09 7.75 10.88
N ARG A 200 2.40 8.09 11.99
CA ARG A 200 2.53 7.56 13.37
C ARG A 200 3.29 6.23 13.45
N GLN A 201 4.46 6.25 14.10
CA GLN A 201 5.08 5.05 14.65
C GLN A 201 4.04 4.37 15.58
N LEU A 202 3.80 3.07 15.40
CA LEU A 202 3.43 2.26 16.54
C LEU A 202 4.70 2.24 17.38
N THR A 203 4.66 2.88 18.54
CA THR A 203 5.71 2.71 19.54
C THR A 203 5.79 1.22 19.84
N LEU A 204 6.88 0.56 19.44
CA LEU A 204 7.30 -0.66 20.13
C LEU A 204 7.45 -0.23 21.59
N GLY A 205 6.53 -0.64 22.45
CA GLY A 205 6.63 -0.37 23.87
C GLY A 205 7.97 -0.90 24.37
N ALA A 206 8.67 -0.10 25.17
CA ALA A 206 9.84 -0.56 25.89
C ALA A 206 9.43 -1.76 26.76
N TYR A 207 9.85 -2.97 26.37
CA TYR A 207 9.76 -4.14 27.23
C TYR A 207 10.67 -3.90 28.43
N LYS A 208 10.09 -3.57 29.58
CA LYS A 208 10.75 -3.70 30.86
C LYS A 208 10.57 -5.14 31.31
N HIS A 209 11.66 -5.88 31.39
CA HIS A 209 11.70 -7.09 32.21
C HIS A 209 11.71 -6.62 33.66
N GLU A 210 10.59 -6.80 34.36
CA GLU A 210 10.62 -6.84 35.82
C GLU A 210 11.06 -8.25 36.23
N THR A 211 12.05 -8.29 37.12
CA THR A 211 12.61 -9.50 37.75
C THR A 211 11.88 -9.77 39.05
#